data_AF-A0A1J5HA38-F1
#
_entry.id   AF-A0A1J5HA38-F1
#
_cell.length_a   1.000
_cell.length_b   1.000
_cell.length_c   1.000
_cell.angle_alpha   90.00
_cell.angle_beta   90.00
_cell.angle_gamma   90.00
#
_symmetry.space_group_name_H-M   'P 1'
#
loop_
_entity.id
_entity.type
_entity.pdbx_description
1 polymer ?
#
loop_
_entity_poly.entity_id
_entity_poly.type
_entity_poly.pdbx_seq_one_letter_code
_entity_poly.pdbx_strand_id
1 'polypeptide(L)'
;MPSNTTSSVFFYIYVLESLKDGDKYIGYANNLKKRLEEHKKGLSFSTKFRLPFKLIYFEGCLNQEDAKRREDYLKTTQGRRFLGLRLLEYKRHQSAFGTGS
;
A
#
# COMPACT_ATOMS: atom_id res chain seq x y z
N MET A 1 7.88 -11.09 37.72
CA MET A 1 8.32 -9.95 36.88
C MET A 1 7.21 -9.68 35.89
N PRO A 2 6.61 -8.48 35.84
CA PRO A 2 5.49 -8.25 34.96
C PRO A 2 6.01 -8.26 33.51
N SER A 3 5.44 -9.17 32.72
CA SER A 3 5.67 -9.34 31.30
C SER A 3 4.88 -8.28 30.55
N ASN A 4 5.43 -7.08 30.45
CA ASN A 4 4.81 -5.98 29.74
C ASN A 4 5.29 -6.03 28.29
N THR A 5 4.85 -7.03 27.54
CA THR A 5 5.02 -6.99 26.08
C THR A 5 4.08 -5.91 25.57
N THR A 6 4.56 -4.66 25.59
CA THR A 6 3.85 -3.54 24.97
C THR A 6 3.90 -3.78 23.47
N SER A 7 2.94 -4.55 22.96
CA SER A 7 2.73 -4.73 21.53
C SER A 7 2.54 -3.35 20.92
N SER A 8 3.61 -2.78 20.34
CA SER A 8 3.52 -1.49 19.68
C SER A 8 2.56 -1.62 18.51
N VAL A 9 1.41 -0.97 18.61
CA VAL A 9 0.43 -0.95 17.54
C VAL A 9 0.89 0.09 16.52
N PHE A 10 1.44 -0.40 15.40
CA PHE A 10 1.78 0.46 14.28
C PHE A 10 0.55 0.75 13.41
N PHE A 11 0.51 1.95 12.84
CA PHE A 11 -0.40 2.35 11.78
C PHE A 11 0.34 2.29 10.46
N TYR A 12 -0.24 1.62 9.47
CA TYR A 12 0.40 1.34 8.20
C TYR A 12 -0.20 2.18 7.09
N ILE A 13 0.64 2.81 6.29
CA ILE A 13 0.30 3.32 4.97
C ILE A 13 0.71 2.26 3.96
N TYR A 14 -0.12 1.99 2.96
CA TYR A 14 0.16 0.97 1.95
C TYR A 14 -0.21 1.43 0.55
N VAL A 15 0.50 0.89 -0.44
CA VAL A 15 0.25 1.11 -1.85
C VAL A 15 0.00 -0.24 -2.52
N LEU A 16 -1.20 -0.38 -3.06
CA LEU A 16 -1.58 -1.50 -3.91
C LEU A 16 -1.46 -1.09 -5.38
N GLU A 17 -1.06 -2.02 -6.22
CA GLU A 17 -1.15 -1.92 -7.67
C GLU A 17 -2.21 -2.91 -8.15
N SER A 18 -3.16 -2.42 -8.91
CA SER A 18 -4.11 -3.30 -9.59
C SER A 18 -3.39 -3.96 -10.77
N LEU A 19 -3.41 -5.28 -10.82
CA LEU A 19 -2.86 -6.04 -11.94
C LEU A 19 -3.77 -6.01 -13.17
N LYS A 20 -4.98 -5.45 -13.03
CA LYS A 20 -5.96 -5.32 -14.12
C LYS A 20 -5.71 -4.06 -14.96
N ASP A 21 -5.44 -2.95 -14.30
CA ASP A 21 -5.30 -1.63 -14.94
C ASP A 21 -3.94 -0.95 -14.69
N GLY A 22 -3.08 -1.52 -13.85
CA GLY A 22 -1.78 -0.95 -13.48
C GLY A 22 -1.86 0.26 -12.54
N ASP A 23 -3.07 0.71 -12.18
CA ASP A 23 -3.26 1.90 -11.38
C ASP A 23 -3.05 1.61 -9.89
N LYS A 24 -2.59 2.64 -9.17
CA LYS A 24 -2.26 2.51 -7.75
C LYS A 24 -3.43 2.89 -6.86
N TYR A 25 -3.52 2.24 -5.71
CA TYR A 25 -4.40 2.59 -4.60
C TYR A 25 -3.54 2.85 -3.36
N ILE A 26 -3.75 3.99 -2.71
CA ILE A 26 -3.04 4.38 -1.49
C ILE A 26 -4.06 4.40 -0.36
N GLY A 27 -3.77 3.68 0.71
CA GLY A 27 -4.64 3.61 1.89
C GLY A 27 -3.85 3.52 3.17
N TYR A 28 -4.56 3.65 4.30
CA TYR A 28 -4.01 3.37 5.62
C TYR A 28 -4.81 2.27 6.36
N ALA A 29 -4.17 1.59 7.30
CA ALA A 29 -4.79 0.61 8.20
C ALA A 29 -3.99 0.41 9.49
N ASN A 30 -4.66 0.12 10.60
CA ASN A 30 -4.01 -0.34 11.85
C ASN A 30 -3.64 -1.83 11.81
N ASN A 31 -4.20 -2.59 10.86
CA ASN A 31 -3.87 -3.99 10.63
C ASN A 31 -3.76 -4.23 9.12
N LEU A 32 -2.53 -4.12 8.61
CA LEU A 32 -2.24 -4.28 7.19
C LEU A 32 -2.68 -5.65 6.66
N LYS A 33 -2.38 -6.73 7.41
CA LYS A 33 -2.73 -8.10 6.98
C LYS A 33 -4.23 -8.29 6.80
N LYS A 34 -5.03 -7.88 7.79
CA LYS A 34 -6.49 -7.93 7.70
C LYS A 34 -7.00 -7.13 6.51
N ARG A 35 -6.45 -5.93 6.29
CA ARG A 35 -6.88 -5.05 5.20
C ARG A 35 -6.57 -5.62 3.81
N LEU A 36 -5.41 -6.28 3.65
CA LEU A 36 -5.06 -6.96 2.40
C LEU A 36 -6.01 -8.11 2.09
N GLU A 37 -6.39 -8.89 3.11
CA GLU A 37 -7.35 -9.98 2.96
C GLU A 37 -8.75 -9.47 2.57
N GLU A 38 -9.18 -8.33 3.13
CA GLU A 38 -10.43 -7.67 2.72
C GLU A 38 -10.42 -7.24 1.26
N HIS A 39 -9.31 -6.65 0.79
CA HIS A 39 -9.16 -6.28 -0.62
C HIS A 39 -9.18 -7.51 -1.52
N LYS A 40 -8.43 -8.58 -1.19
CA LYS A 40 -8.45 -9.84 -1.94
C LYS A 40 -9.85 -10.44 -2.06
N LYS A 41 -10.67 -10.34 -1.01
CA LYS A 41 -12.06 -10.82 -0.97
C LYS A 41 -13.06 -9.87 -1.67
N GLY A 42 -12.62 -8.75 -2.22
CA GLY A 42 -13.49 -7.78 -2.90
C GLY A 42 -14.46 -7.06 -1.96
N LEU A 43 -14.15 -7.01 -0.66
CA LEU A 43 -15.03 -6.41 0.35
C LEU A 43 -14.96 -4.88 0.37
N SER A 44 -14.02 -4.28 -0.36
CA SER A 44 -13.92 -2.83 -0.50
C SER A 44 -14.67 -2.36 -1.75
N PHE A 45 -15.75 -1.60 -1.53
CA PHE A 45 -16.68 -1.15 -2.57
C PHE A 45 -15.99 -0.43 -3.74
N SER A 46 -15.01 0.43 -3.44
CA SER A 46 -14.30 1.26 -4.42
C SER A 46 -13.20 0.52 -5.17
N THR A 47 -12.68 -0.59 -4.63
CA THR A 47 -11.51 -1.30 -5.19
C THR A 47 -11.88 -2.67 -5.77
N LYS A 48 -13.03 -3.25 -5.41
CA LYS A 48 -13.45 -4.59 -5.89
C LYS A 48 -13.45 -4.76 -7.40
N PHE A 49 -13.77 -3.71 -8.17
CA PHE A 49 -13.82 -3.74 -9.64
C PHE A 49 -12.44 -3.75 -10.31
N ARG A 50 -11.38 -3.48 -9.52
CA ARG A 50 -9.99 -3.33 -9.94
C ARG A 50 -9.12 -4.48 -9.43
N LEU A 51 -9.73 -5.55 -8.93
CA LEU A 51 -9.02 -6.78 -8.59
C LEU A 51 -8.44 -7.46 -9.84
N PRO A 52 -7.33 -8.20 -9.71
CA PRO A 52 -6.58 -8.47 -8.46
C PRO A 52 -5.56 -7.37 -8.11
N PHE A 53 -5.27 -7.21 -6.80
CA PHE A 53 -4.26 -6.26 -6.31
C PHE A 53 -2.98 -6.95 -5.82
N LYS A 54 -1.85 -6.28 -6.05
CA LYS A 54 -0.55 -6.61 -5.48
C LYS A 54 -0.11 -5.51 -4.51
N LEU A 55 0.33 -5.88 -3.31
CA LEU A 55 0.97 -4.94 -2.40
C LEU A 55 2.39 -4.67 -2.91
N ILE A 56 2.70 -3.41 -3.22
CA ILE A 56 3.99 -3.01 -3.78
C ILE A 56 4.82 -2.15 -2.82
N TYR A 57 4.18 -1.56 -1.81
CA TYR A 57 4.84 -0.70 -0.83
C TYR A 57 4.03 -0.58 0.45
N PHE A 58 4.70 -0.44 1.60
CA PHE A 58 4.09 -0.01 2.85
C PHE A 58 5.09 0.71 3.76
N GLU A 59 4.58 1.56 4.66
CA GLU A 59 5.32 2.26 5.70
C GLU A 59 4.56 2.11 7.03
N GLY A 60 5.28 2.05 8.16
CA GLY A 60 4.69 1.97 9.50
C GLY A 60 4.98 3.22 10.33
N CYS A 61 3.97 3.71 11.06
CA CYS A 61 4.06 4.82 11.99
C CYS A 61 3.57 4.39 13.37
N LEU A 62 4.15 4.95 14.44
CA LEU A 62 3.65 4.72 15.81
C LEU A 62 2.40 5.55 16.13
N ASN A 63 2.28 6.73 15.50
CA ASN A 63 1.15 7.63 15.69
C ASN A 63 0.18 7.55 14.50
N GLN A 64 -1.12 7.56 14.78
CA GLN A 64 -2.17 7.48 13.76
C GLN A 64 -2.21 8.73 12.86
N GLU A 65 -2.02 9.92 13.44
CA GLU A 65 -2.08 11.19 12.71
C GLU A 65 -0.87 11.36 11.78
N ASP A 66 0.29 10.86 12.18
CA ASP A 66 1.46 10.78 11.29
C ASP A 66 1.17 9.87 10.09
N ALA A 67 0.52 8.72 10.33
CA ALA A 67 0.13 7.81 9.24
C ALA A 67 -0.87 8.45 8.28
N LYS A 68 -1.90 9.14 8.78
CA LYS A 68 -2.89 9.84 7.95
C LYS A 68 -2.25 10.97 7.14
N ARG A 69 -1.43 11.82 7.80
CA ARG A 69 -0.72 12.90 7.11
C ARG A 69 0.19 12.37 6.01
N ARG A 70 0.83 11.22 6.27
CA ARG A 70 1.66 10.54 5.27
C ARG A 70 0.83 9.98 4.12
N GLU A 71 -0.30 9.34 4.40
CA GLU A 71 -1.24 8.86 3.39
C GLU A 71 -1.70 10.02 2.47
N ASP A 72 -2.12 11.14 3.05
CA ASP A 72 -2.56 12.32 2.32
C ASP A 72 -1.44 12.92 1.47
N TYR A 73 -0.22 13.03 2.03
CA TYR A 73 0.96 13.43 1.28
C TYR A 73 1.18 12.51 0.06
N LEU A 74 1.13 11.19 0.23
CA LEU A 74 1.36 10.23 -0.85
C LEU A 74 0.29 10.33 -1.97
N LYS A 75 -0.92 10.80 -1.65
CA LYS A 75 -1.99 11.05 -2.64
C LYS A 75 -1.76 12.30 -3.50
N THR A 76 -0.97 13.27 -3.02
CA THR A 76 -0.60 14.50 -3.77
C THR A 76 0.32 14.20 -4.95
N THR A 77 0.48 15.16 -5.88
CA THR A 77 1.42 15.06 -7.01
C THR A 77 2.86 14.81 -6.56
N GLN A 78 3.31 15.52 -5.51
CA GLN A 78 4.66 15.36 -4.97
C GLN A 78 4.84 13.98 -4.34
N GLY A 79 3.83 13.50 -3.61
CA GLY A 79 3.83 12.15 -3.05
C GLY A 79 3.85 11.05 -4.12
N ARG A 80 3.10 11.22 -5.21
CA ARG A 80 3.13 10.31 -6.36
C ARG A 80 4.49 10.29 -7.04
N ARG A 81 5.16 11.45 -7.15
CA ARG A 81 6.54 11.55 -7.64
C ARG A 81 7.52 10.82 -6.72
N PHE A 82 7.38 11.00 -5.40
CA PHE A 82 8.14 10.26 -4.41
C PHE A 82 7.98 8.74 -4.59
N LEU A 83 6.74 8.24 -4.68
CA LEU A 83 6.48 6.81 -4.93
C LEU A 83 7.10 6.34 -6.24
N GLY A 84 7.09 7.19 -7.27
CA GLY A 84 7.72 6.92 -8.55
C GLY A 84 9.22 6.62 -8.43
N LEU A 85 9.93 7.40 -7.62
CA LEU A 85 11.35 7.20 -7.31
C LEU A 85 11.57 6.02 -6.37
N ARG A 86 10.73 5.89 -5.33
CA ARG A 86 10.82 4.82 -4.33
C ARG A 86 10.65 3.43 -4.93
N LEU A 87 9.87 3.32 -6.01
CA LEU A 87 9.53 2.08 -6.69
C LEU A 87 10.23 1.95 -8.06
N LEU A 88 11.39 2.58 -8.24
CA LEU A 88 12.10 2.59 -9.52
C LEU A 88 12.45 1.18 -10.00
N GLU A 89 13.10 0.37 -9.16
CA GLU A 89 13.51 -1.00 -9.51
C GLU A 89 12.31 -1.94 -9.69
N TYR A 90 11.27 -1.75 -8.86
CA TYR A 90 10.02 -2.50 -9.01
C TYR A 90 9.43 -2.34 -10.42
N LYS A 91 9.43 -1.11 -10.95
CA LYS A 91 8.94 -0.82 -12.31
C LYS A 91 9.87 -1.38 -13.39
N ARG A 92 11.19 -1.27 -13.23
CA ARG A 92 12.18 -1.80 -14.19
C ARG A 92 11.99 -3.30 -14.41
N HIS A 93 11.76 -4.04 -13.33
CA HIS A 93 11.54 -5.48 -13.39
C HIS A 93 10.16 -5.88 -13.94
N GLN A 94 9.19 -4.98 -14.07
CA GLN A 94 7.94 -5.26 -14.80
C GLN A 94 8.14 -5.18 -16.33
N SER A 95 8.96 -4.25 -16.81
CA SER A 95 9.22 -4.06 -18.24
C SER A 95 10.06 -5.20 -18.86
N ALA A 96 10.88 -5.87 -18.06
CA ALA A 96 11.73 -6.98 -18.53
C ALA A 96 10.96 -8.27 -18.86
N PHE A 97 9.72 -8.44 -18.36
CA PHE A 97 8.87 -9.60 -18.66
C PHE A 97 7.81 -9.30 -19.74
N GLY A 98 7.88 -8.12 -20.39
CA GLY A 98 6.86 -7.61 -21.31
C GLY A 98 7.21 -7.61 -22.80
N THR A 99 8.14 -8.46 -23.27
CA THR A 99 8.33 -8.75 -24.71
C THR A 99 7.90 -10.18 -24.99
N GLY A 100 6.63 -10.35 -25.37
CA GLY A 100 6.05 -11.66 -25.63
C GLY A 100 4.58 -11.55 -26.07
N SER A 101 4.29 -10.69 -27.04
CA SER A 101 3.12 -10.74 -27.92
C SER A 101 3.43 -9.91 -29.17
#